data_AF-A0A3S0JXC8-F1
#
_entry.id   AF-A0A3S0JXC8-F1
#
_cell.length_a   1.000
_cell.length_b   1.000
_cell.length_c   1.000
_cell.angle_alpha   90.00
_cell.angle_beta   90.00
_cell.angle_gamma   90.00
#
_symmetry.space_group_name_H-M   'P 1'
#
loop_
_entity.id
_entity.type
_entity.pdbx_description
1 polymer ?
#
loop_
_entity_poly.entity_id
_entity_poly.type
_entity_poly.pdbx_seq_one_letter_code
_entity_poly.pdbx_strand_id
1 'polypeptide(L)'
;MYQSAAFFLGVALLLGLSLWLWATADDVRGWQTWLFRAGHQVLSVEDQPGGSRSVAFVLRPGEEVGRAVQGCAHSFGKMLLQDGTFVHCVAYGSAADAEMALLHPELVCEQGRAVQMTYASAQDAQILVNRGEACAPQPNYLPEYVRPYT
;
A
#
# COMPACT_ATOMS: atom_id res chain seq x y z
N MET A 1 24.70 44.45 -2.15
CA MET A 1 24.06 43.92 -0.93
C MET A 1 22.82 43.03 -1.20
N TYR A 2 22.15 43.11 -2.35
CA TYR A 2 20.99 42.25 -2.66
C TYR A 2 21.31 40.77 -2.98
N GLN A 3 22.54 40.49 -3.42
CA GLN A 3 22.96 39.15 -3.86
C GLN A 3 23.05 38.14 -2.71
N SER A 4 23.40 38.61 -1.51
CA SER A 4 23.54 37.79 -0.31
C SER A 4 22.17 37.35 0.24
N ALA A 5 21.18 38.25 0.25
CA ALA A 5 19.84 37.96 0.77
C ALA A 5 19.10 36.90 -0.07
N ALA A 6 19.21 36.97 -1.40
CA ALA A 6 18.64 35.97 -2.30
C ALA A 6 19.27 34.59 -2.12
N PHE A 7 20.59 34.54 -1.86
CA PHE A 7 21.31 33.30 -1.59
C PHE A 7 20.87 32.62 -0.29
N PHE A 8 20.77 33.38 0.82
CA PHE A 8 20.29 32.83 2.10
C PHE A 8 18.85 32.35 2.03
N LEU A 9 17.99 33.06 1.29
CA LEU A 9 16.59 32.67 1.09
C LEU A 9 16.49 31.38 0.27
N GLY A 10 17.32 31.22 -0.77
CA GLY A 10 17.40 30.00 -1.56
C GLY A 10 17.89 28.79 -0.74
N VAL A 11 18.92 28.97 0.09
CA VAL A 11 19.44 27.90 0.97
C VAL A 11 18.40 27.48 2.02
N ALA A 12 17.72 28.44 2.65
CA ALA A 12 16.65 28.15 3.61
C ALA A 12 15.49 27.38 2.97
N LEU A 13 15.09 27.74 1.75
CA LEU A 13 14.07 27.00 0.99
C LEU A 13 14.52 25.57 0.66
N LEU A 14 15.76 25.38 0.22
CA LEU A 14 16.31 24.05 -0.08
C LEU A 14 16.37 23.17 1.17
N LEU A 15 16.83 23.72 2.30
CA LEU A 15 16.88 22.99 3.57
C LEU A 15 15.47 22.64 4.05
N GLY A 16 14.53 23.59 3.98
CA GLY A 16 13.13 23.35 4.34
C GLY A 16 12.49 22.25 3.48
N LEU A 17 12.71 22.28 2.16
CA LEU A 17 12.23 21.24 1.25
C LEU A 17 12.87 19.88 1.56
N SER A 18 14.18 19.85 1.82
CA SER A 18 14.90 18.60 2.12
C SER A 18 14.40 17.96 3.42
N LEU A 19 14.19 18.76 4.47
CA LEU A 19 13.64 18.30 5.75
C LEU A 19 12.21 17.81 5.58
N TRP A 20 11.39 18.52 4.81
CA TRP A 20 10.01 18.10 4.54
C TRP A 20 9.96 16.78 3.76
N LEU A 21 10.79 16.61 2.72
CA LEU A 21 10.89 15.37 1.96
C LEU A 21 11.36 14.20 2.81
N TRP A 22 12.27 14.43 3.76
CA TRP A 22 12.74 13.42 4.71
C TRP A 22 11.65 13.06 5.72
N ALA A 23 11.06 14.06 6.38
CA ALA A 23 10.06 13.86 7.43
C ALA A 23 8.78 13.18 6.92
N THR A 24 8.46 13.34 5.64
CA THR A 24 7.27 12.75 5.02
C THR A 24 7.57 11.51 4.20
N ALA A 25 8.82 11.05 4.12
CA ALA A 25 9.18 9.90 3.28
C ALA A 25 8.39 8.63 3.65
N ASP A 26 8.13 8.45 4.94
CA ASP A 26 7.46 7.26 5.51
C ASP A 26 6.00 7.52 5.91
N ASP A 27 5.44 8.67 5.54
CA ASP A 27 4.02 9.00 5.75
C ASP A 27 3.17 8.38 4.61
N VAL A 28 1.98 7.89 4.94
CA VAL A 28 0.97 7.44 3.95
C VAL A 28 0.70 8.58 2.95
N ARG A 29 0.77 9.82 3.42
CA ARG A 29 0.63 11.04 2.62
C ARG A 29 1.95 11.57 2.06
N GLY A 30 3.02 10.82 2.23
CA GLY A 30 4.37 11.10 1.76
C GLY A 30 4.52 11.19 0.25
N TRP A 31 5.66 11.72 -0.18
CA TRP A 31 5.98 11.87 -1.59
C TRP A 31 6.22 10.51 -2.29
N GLN A 32 6.69 9.49 -1.57
CA GLN A 32 6.98 8.17 -2.15
C GLN A 32 5.70 7.44 -2.61
N THR A 33 4.61 7.62 -1.86
CA THR A 33 3.29 7.05 -2.20
C THR A 33 2.51 7.95 -3.15
N TRP A 34 2.96 9.19 -3.40
CA TRP A 34 2.19 10.18 -4.14
C TRP A 34 1.85 9.72 -5.56
N LEU A 35 2.82 9.16 -6.30
CA LEU A 35 2.57 8.66 -7.65
C LEU A 35 1.51 7.55 -7.66
N PHE A 36 1.55 6.66 -6.68
CA PHE A 36 0.56 5.59 -6.57
C PHE A 36 -0.82 6.16 -6.25
N ARG A 37 -0.91 7.07 -5.28
CA ARG A 37 -2.17 7.74 -4.85
C ARG A 37 -2.75 8.67 -5.91
N ALA A 38 -1.92 9.23 -6.79
CA ALA A 38 -2.39 10.01 -7.93
C ALA A 38 -3.05 9.12 -9.00
N GLY A 39 -2.64 7.84 -9.08
CA GLY A 39 -3.20 6.87 -10.00
C GLY A 39 -4.34 6.02 -9.43
N HIS A 40 -4.40 5.84 -8.10
CA HIS A 40 -5.31 4.91 -7.46
C HIS A 40 -6.07 5.54 -6.30
N GLN A 41 -7.31 5.12 -6.11
CA GLN A 41 -8.06 5.42 -4.91
C GLN A 41 -7.64 4.46 -3.80
N VAL A 42 -6.85 4.94 -2.85
CA VAL A 42 -6.54 4.21 -1.61
C VAL A 42 -7.71 4.36 -0.65
N LEU A 43 -8.30 3.23 -0.25
CA LEU A 43 -9.50 3.15 0.58
C LEU A 43 -9.14 3.13 2.08
N SER A 44 -8.19 2.29 2.45
CA SER A 44 -7.67 2.24 3.82
C SER A 44 -6.18 1.92 3.84
N VAL A 45 -5.52 2.40 4.89
CA VAL A 45 -4.18 2.00 5.28
C VAL A 45 -4.23 1.71 6.76
N GLU A 46 -4.01 0.46 7.13
CA GLU A 46 -4.22 -0.05 8.47
C GLU A 46 -2.93 -0.68 8.99
N ASP A 47 -2.46 -0.17 10.12
CA ASP A 47 -1.38 -0.79 10.87
C ASP A 47 -1.96 -1.94 11.68
N GLN A 48 -1.40 -3.12 11.45
CA GLN A 48 -1.79 -4.36 12.10
C GLN A 48 -0.84 -4.64 13.28
N PRO A 49 -1.32 -5.33 14.33
CA PRO A 49 -0.45 -5.79 15.41
C PRO A 49 0.77 -6.55 14.88
N GLY A 50 1.94 -6.31 15.46
CA GLY A 50 3.19 -6.94 14.99
C GLY A 50 3.86 -6.23 13.82
N GLY A 51 3.52 -4.96 13.55
CA GLY A 51 4.25 -4.08 12.63
C GLY A 51 3.90 -4.22 11.15
N SER A 52 3.02 -5.16 10.79
CA SER A 52 2.52 -5.28 9.42
C SER A 52 1.54 -4.17 9.05
N ARG A 53 1.40 -3.88 7.76
CA ARG A 53 0.50 -2.85 7.23
C ARG A 53 -0.34 -3.40 6.09
N SER A 54 -1.64 -3.14 6.14
CA SER A 54 -2.57 -3.46 5.05
C SER A 54 -2.93 -2.19 4.28
N VAL A 55 -2.97 -2.27 2.96
CA VAL A 55 -3.33 -1.17 2.05
C VAL A 55 -4.41 -1.67 1.11
N ALA A 56 -5.62 -1.14 1.25
CA ALA A 56 -6.74 -1.42 0.35
C ALA A 56 -6.84 -0.32 -0.71
N PHE A 57 -6.96 -0.69 -1.99
CA PHE A 57 -7.12 0.27 -3.06
C PHE A 57 -8.00 -0.24 -4.21
N VAL A 58 -8.52 0.70 -5.00
CA VAL A 58 -9.33 0.42 -6.20
C VAL A 58 -8.43 0.40 -7.43
N LEU A 59 -8.56 -0.66 -8.24
CA LEU A 59 -7.89 -0.80 -9.53
C LEU A 59 -8.36 0.24 -10.53
N ARG A 60 -7.46 0.66 -11.43
CA ARG A 60 -7.89 1.45 -12.58
C ARG A 60 -8.61 0.56 -13.61
N PRO A 61 -9.57 1.12 -14.36
CA PRO A 61 -10.22 0.39 -15.43
C PRO A 61 -9.19 -0.17 -16.44
N GLY A 62 -9.23 -1.48 -16.67
CA GLY A 62 -8.35 -2.16 -17.63
C GLY A 62 -6.90 -2.35 -17.17
N GLU A 63 -6.56 -2.03 -15.92
CA GLU A 63 -5.23 -2.26 -15.37
C GLU A 63 -4.99 -3.75 -15.07
N GLU A 64 -3.74 -4.20 -15.29
CA GLU A 64 -3.33 -5.56 -14.94
C GLU A 64 -3.13 -5.67 -13.43
N VAL A 65 -3.89 -6.57 -12.80
CA VAL A 65 -3.99 -6.70 -11.35
C VAL A 65 -2.64 -6.94 -10.70
N GLY A 66 -1.83 -7.86 -11.23
CA GLY A 66 -0.54 -8.24 -10.67
C GLY A 66 0.42 -7.07 -10.60
N ARG A 67 0.52 -6.30 -11.69
CA ARG A 67 1.33 -5.08 -11.76
C ARG A 67 0.83 -4.00 -10.81
N ALA A 68 -0.48 -3.85 -10.64
CA ALA A 68 -1.04 -2.87 -9.72
C ALA A 68 -0.69 -3.19 -8.27
N VAL A 69 -0.89 -4.44 -7.84
CA VAL A 69 -0.57 -4.84 -6.46
C VAL A 69 0.94 -4.84 -6.19
N GLN A 70 1.78 -5.17 -7.18
CA GLN A 70 3.23 -5.03 -7.07
C GLN A 70 3.66 -3.56 -6.97
N GLY A 71 3.02 -2.67 -7.75
CA GLY A 71 3.24 -1.23 -7.67
C GLY A 71 2.88 -0.67 -6.29
N CYS A 72 1.77 -1.13 -5.72
CA CYS A 72 1.39 -0.82 -4.35
C CYS A 72 2.46 -1.29 -3.36
N ALA A 73 2.86 -2.56 -3.42
CA ALA A 73 3.88 -3.12 -2.52
C ALA A 73 5.19 -2.33 -2.61
N HIS A 74 5.59 -1.89 -3.81
CA HIS A 74 6.77 -1.05 -3.99
C HIS A 74 6.61 0.35 -3.37
N SER A 75 5.48 1.02 -3.60
CA SER A 75 5.22 2.37 -3.09
C SER A 75 5.07 2.43 -1.57
N PHE A 76 4.54 1.38 -0.95
CA PHE A 76 4.31 1.32 0.50
C PHE A 76 5.37 0.48 1.24
N GLY A 77 6.25 -0.24 0.52
CA GLY A 77 7.22 -1.19 1.06
C GLY A 77 8.41 -0.57 1.79
N LYS A 78 8.57 0.76 1.80
CA LYS A 78 9.58 1.46 2.63
C LYS A 78 9.05 1.91 3.98
N MET A 79 7.74 1.92 4.16
CA MET A 79 7.11 2.37 5.41
C MET A 79 7.12 1.28 6.50
N LEU A 80 8.20 0.52 6.55
CA LEU A 80 8.42 -0.63 7.39
C LEU A 80 8.70 -0.17 8.83
N LEU A 81 7.90 -0.66 9.78
CA LEU A 81 8.18 -0.49 11.20
C LEU A 81 9.34 -1.44 11.58
N GLN A 82 10.28 -0.96 12.40
CA GLN A 82 11.57 -1.61 12.69
C GLN A 82 11.47 -3.05 13.24
N ASP A 83 10.32 -3.48 13.75
CA ASP A 83 10.17 -4.76 14.46
C ASP A 83 9.18 -5.76 13.83
N GLY A 84 8.63 -5.45 12.65
CA GLY A 84 7.79 -6.41 11.92
C GLY A 84 7.39 -5.87 10.56
N THR A 85 7.60 -6.67 9.50
CA THR A 85 7.61 -6.13 8.13
C THR A 85 6.89 -7.03 7.15
N PHE A 86 5.60 -6.73 6.95
CA PHE A 86 4.76 -7.32 5.92
C PHE A 86 3.80 -6.25 5.42
N VAL A 87 3.89 -5.87 4.14
CA VAL A 87 2.89 -5.00 3.50
C VAL A 87 1.94 -5.89 2.71
N HIS A 88 0.65 -5.78 3.01
CA HIS A 88 -0.43 -6.46 2.31
C HIS A 88 -1.17 -5.45 1.46
N CYS A 89 -0.91 -5.46 0.15
CA CYS A 89 -1.67 -4.63 -0.78
C CYS A 89 -2.83 -5.43 -1.34
N VAL A 90 -4.05 -4.91 -1.22
CA VAL A 90 -5.28 -5.56 -1.69
C VAL A 90 -5.95 -4.67 -2.73
N ALA A 91 -6.15 -5.23 -3.92
CA ALA A 91 -6.77 -4.59 -5.05
C ALA A 91 -8.24 -4.99 -5.18
N TYR A 92 -9.12 -4.01 -5.29
CA TYR A 92 -10.56 -4.19 -5.50
C TYR A 92 -10.98 -3.63 -6.86
N GLY A 93 -12.04 -4.20 -7.44
CA GLY A 93 -12.63 -3.69 -8.69
C GLY A 93 -13.36 -2.37 -8.49
N SER A 94 -13.91 -2.15 -7.29
CA SER A 94 -14.62 -0.95 -6.90
C SER A 94 -14.54 -0.69 -5.40
N ALA A 95 -14.93 0.51 -4.98
CA ALA A 95 -15.08 0.82 -3.56
C ALA A 95 -16.20 -0.02 -2.89
N ALA A 96 -17.25 -0.36 -3.65
CA ALA A 96 -18.34 -1.21 -3.17
C ALA A 96 -17.86 -2.64 -2.90
N ASP A 97 -16.99 -3.20 -3.74
CA ASP A 97 -16.40 -4.53 -3.50
C ASP A 97 -15.57 -4.55 -2.22
N ALA A 98 -14.82 -3.47 -1.95
CA ALA A 98 -14.05 -3.35 -0.73
C ALA A 98 -14.93 -3.23 0.52
N GLU A 99 -16.00 -2.44 0.44
CA GLU A 99 -16.99 -2.34 1.53
C GLU A 99 -17.67 -3.69 1.79
N MET A 100 -18.05 -4.40 0.72
CA MET A 100 -18.59 -5.76 0.82
C MET A 100 -17.60 -6.72 1.46
N ALA A 101 -16.32 -6.67 1.12
CA ALA A 101 -15.28 -7.49 1.73
C ALA A 101 -15.16 -7.25 3.25
N LEU A 102 -15.34 -6.01 3.69
CA LEU A 102 -15.27 -5.64 5.11
C LEU A 102 -16.50 -6.10 5.89
N LEU A 103 -17.69 -6.02 5.28
CA LEU A 103 -18.94 -6.44 5.89
C LEU A 103 -19.10 -7.97 5.90
N HIS A 104 -18.54 -8.64 4.90
CA HIS A 104 -18.67 -10.07 4.65
C HIS A 104 -17.29 -10.69 4.43
N PRO A 105 -16.50 -10.92 5.50
CA PRO A 105 -15.15 -11.47 5.39
C PRO A 105 -15.10 -12.90 4.81
N GLU A 106 -16.24 -13.59 4.73
CA GLU A 106 -16.40 -14.87 4.03
C GLU A 106 -16.41 -14.76 2.50
N LEU A 107 -16.57 -13.55 1.95
CA LEU A 107 -16.60 -13.29 0.51
C LEU A 107 -15.23 -12.82 0.02
N VAL A 108 -14.83 -13.33 -1.14
CA VAL A 108 -13.59 -12.91 -1.81
C VAL A 108 -13.93 -11.87 -2.87
N CYS A 109 -13.99 -10.62 -2.43
CA CYS A 109 -14.24 -9.46 -3.29
C CYS A 109 -12.96 -8.86 -3.91
N GLU A 110 -11.78 -9.20 -3.37
CA GLU A 110 -10.52 -8.73 -3.94
C GLU A 110 -10.27 -9.34 -5.33
N GLN A 111 -9.72 -8.52 -6.22
CA GLN A 111 -9.23 -8.92 -7.54
C GLN A 111 -7.82 -9.51 -7.46
N GLY A 112 -7.05 -9.09 -6.46
CA GLY A 112 -5.76 -9.67 -6.15
C GLY A 112 -5.09 -8.99 -4.97
N ARG A 113 -3.98 -9.57 -4.53
CA ARG A 113 -3.18 -9.05 -3.43
C ARG A 113 -1.70 -9.35 -3.60
N ALA A 114 -0.88 -8.49 -3.00
CA ALA A 114 0.53 -8.74 -2.79
C ALA A 114 0.78 -9.06 -1.31
N VAL A 115 1.48 -10.16 -1.03
CA VAL A 115 1.87 -10.59 0.31
C VAL A 115 3.39 -10.63 0.37
N GLN A 116 3.98 -9.76 1.18
CA GLN A 116 5.42 -9.71 1.37
C GLN A 116 5.79 -10.44 2.67
N MET A 117 6.68 -11.43 2.62
CA MET A 117 7.18 -12.13 3.82
C MET A 117 8.11 -11.25 4.66
N THR A 118 8.31 -11.61 5.94
CA THR A 118 9.24 -10.91 6.84
C THR A 118 10.61 -10.83 6.22
N TYR A 119 11.25 -9.66 6.32
CA TYR A 119 12.61 -9.42 5.82
C TYR A 119 12.78 -9.58 4.31
N ALA A 120 11.73 -9.95 3.56
CA ALA A 120 11.75 -9.96 2.11
C ALA A 120 11.58 -8.52 1.58
N SER A 121 12.03 -8.26 0.36
CA SER A 121 11.78 -6.96 -0.26
C SER A 121 10.40 -6.94 -0.93
N ALA A 122 9.88 -5.75 -1.26
CA ALA A 122 8.65 -5.62 -2.04
C ALA A 122 8.75 -6.29 -3.43
N GLN A 123 9.97 -6.54 -3.93
CA GLN A 123 10.19 -7.24 -5.20
C GLN A 123 9.90 -8.74 -5.08
N ASP A 124 10.04 -9.28 -3.88
CA ASP A 124 9.84 -10.69 -3.55
C ASP A 124 8.41 -10.97 -3.04
N ALA A 125 7.53 -9.96 -3.08
CA ALA A 125 6.15 -10.13 -2.66
C ALA A 125 5.45 -11.19 -3.52
N GLN A 126 4.80 -12.14 -2.87
CA GLN A 126 3.94 -13.10 -3.53
C GLN A 126 2.70 -12.40 -4.06
N ILE A 127 2.45 -12.54 -5.35
CA ILE A 127 1.28 -11.97 -6.01
C ILE A 127 0.22 -13.05 -6.18
N LEU A 128 -0.95 -12.80 -5.61
CA LEU A 128 -2.13 -13.67 -5.70
C LEU A 128 -3.19 -12.90 -6.50
N VAL A 129 -3.67 -13.50 -7.60
CA VAL A 129 -4.71 -12.90 -8.44
C VAL A 129 -5.96 -13.75 -8.34
N ASN A 130 -7.08 -13.14 -7.96
CA ASN A 130 -8.38 -13.79 -7.97
C ASN A 130 -8.89 -13.86 -9.41
N ARG A 131 -8.99 -15.08 -9.94
CA ARG A 131 -9.55 -15.35 -11.28
C ARG A 131 -10.97 -15.89 -11.23
N GLY A 132 -11.54 -16.00 -10.03
CA GLY A 132 -12.90 -16.46 -9.81
C GLY A 132 -13.92 -15.35 -10.00
N GLU A 133 -15.16 -15.65 -9.64
CA GLU A 133 -16.22 -14.65 -9.58
C GLU A 133 -15.95 -13.66 -8.43
N ALA A 134 -16.20 -12.38 -8.70
CA ALA A 134 -16.01 -11.31 -7.71
C ALA A 134 -17.06 -11.44 -6.60
N CYS A 135 -16.63 -11.28 -5.35
CA CYS A 135 -17.49 -11.36 -4.16
C CYS A 135 -18.22 -12.71 -4.00
N ALA A 136 -17.56 -13.80 -4.40
CA ALA A 136 -18.07 -15.14 -4.20
C ALA A 136 -17.44 -15.82 -2.97
N PRO A 137 -18.14 -16.75 -2.31
CA PRO A 137 -17.53 -17.65 -1.32
C PRO A 137 -16.50 -18.53 -2.03
N GLN A 138 -15.24 -18.56 -1.56
CA GLN A 138 -14.23 -19.46 -2.10
C GLN A 138 -13.76 -20.46 -1.04
N PRO A 139 -13.98 -21.78 -1.25
CA PRO A 139 -13.66 -22.82 -0.26
C PRO A 139 -12.16 -23.00 0.01
N ASN A 140 -11.29 -22.49 -0.86
CA ASN A 140 -9.83 -22.57 -0.74
C ASN A 140 -9.16 -21.21 -0.45
N TYR A 141 -9.95 -20.16 -0.22
CA TYR A 141 -9.41 -18.88 0.15
C TYR A 141 -9.20 -18.87 1.66
N LEU A 142 -7.97 -19.15 2.08
CA LEU A 142 -7.55 -18.90 3.45
C LEU A 142 -7.05 -17.44 3.49
N PRO A 143 -7.82 -16.48 4.03
CA PRO A 143 -7.22 -15.23 4.45
C PRO A 143 -6.19 -15.60 5.53
N GLU A 144 -4.92 -15.34 5.23
CA GLU A 144 -3.79 -15.76 6.06
C GLU A 144 -3.86 -15.18 7.51
N TYR A 145 -4.78 -14.25 7.76
CA TYR A 145 -5.12 -13.68 9.06
C TYR A 145 -5.90 -14.61 10.03
N VAL A 146 -6.32 -15.81 9.61
CA VAL A 146 -7.07 -16.75 10.49
C VAL A 146 -6.21 -17.95 10.94
N ARG A 147 -4.88 -17.84 10.90
CA ARG A 147 -4.05 -18.74 11.72
C ARG A 147 -3.66 -18.03 13.01
N PRO A 148 -4.31 -18.33 14.16
CA PRO A 148 -3.67 -18.05 15.42
C PRO A 148 -2.31 -18.77 15.39
N TYR A 149 -1.24 -18.01 15.63
CA TYR A 149 0.07 -18.58 15.92
C TYR A 149 -0.14 -19.61 17.04
N THR A 150 0.09 -20.88 16.73
CA THR A 150 0.10 -22.00 17.69
C THR A 150 1.53 -22.39 17.97
#